data_AF-A0A4Q8BFH3-F1
#
_entry.id   AF-A0A4Q8BFH3-F1
#
_cell.length_a   1.000
_cell.length_b   1.000
_cell.length_c   1.000
_cell.angle_alpha   90.00
_cell.angle_beta   90.00
_cell.angle_gamma   90.00
#
_symmetry.space_group_name_H-M   'P 1'
#
loop_
_entity.id
_entity.type
_entity.pdbx_description
1 polymer ?
#
loop_
_entity_poly.entity_id
_entity_poly.type
_entity_poly.pdbx_seq_one_letter_code
_entity_poly.pdbx_strand_id
1 'polypeptide(L)' 'MLDRIDPYGLLELTPAEMTQFLGELDVLVANVQNVGEGQVLDAIRGLAERCLVDSDVRLRFVGD' A
#
# COMPACT_ATOMS: atom_id res chain seq x y z
N MET A 1 -2.42 -5.11 -8.74
CA MET A 1 -1.65 -3.84 -8.71
C MET A 1 -0.52 -3.94 -7.69
N LEU A 2 -0.72 -4.64 -6.57
CA LEU A 2 0.38 -5.05 -5.67
C LEU A 2 1.46 -5.94 -6.33
N ASP A 3 1.11 -6.75 -7.34
CA ASP A 3 2.07 -7.53 -8.13
C ASP A 3 3.04 -6.66 -8.96
N ARG A 4 2.75 -5.35 -9.09
CA ARG A 4 3.64 -4.35 -9.70
C ARG A 4 4.51 -3.60 -8.68
N ILE A 5 4.38 -3.91 -7.39
CA ILE A 5 5.31 -3.40 -6.38
C ILE A 5 6.61 -4.15 -6.60
N ASP A 6 7.43 -3.57 -7.46
CA ASP A 6 8.72 -4.11 -7.81
C ASP A 6 9.66 -3.83 -6.63
N PRO A 7 10.29 -4.83 -6.00
CA PRO A 7 11.21 -4.64 -4.89
C PRO A 7 12.48 -3.87 -5.29
N TYR A 8 12.69 -3.63 -6.59
CA TYR A 8 13.78 -2.82 -7.16
C TYR A 8 13.25 -1.57 -7.89
N GLY A 9 11.94 -1.30 -7.79
CA GLY A 9 11.27 -0.24 -8.52
C GLY A 9 10.71 0.83 -7.61
N LEU A 10 10.34 1.95 -8.24
CA LEU A 10 9.64 3.04 -7.58
C LEU A 10 8.19 3.02 -8.05
N LEU A 11 7.28 2.72 -7.14
CA LEU A 11 5.84 2.79 -7.40
C LEU A 11 5.27 4.01 -6.70
N GLU A 12 4.88 5.02 -7.46
CA GLU A 12 4.12 6.17 -6.97
C GLU A 12 2.63 5.92 -7.27
N LEU A 13 1.81 5.90 -6.22
CA LEU A 13 0.37 5.75 -6.37
C LEU A 13 -0.31 7.12 -6.36
N THR A 14 -1.20 7.32 -7.32
CA THR A 14 -2.08 8.50 -7.35
C THR A 14 -3.31 8.29 -6.45
N PRO A 15 -4.00 9.36 -6.02
CA PRO A 15 -5.20 9.25 -5.18
C PRO A 15 -6.30 8.37 -5.79
N ALA A 16 -6.42 8.36 -7.12
CA ALA A 16 -7.38 7.52 -7.85
C ALA A 16 -7.05 6.03 -7.76
N GLU A 17 -5.76 5.69 -7.70
CA GLU A 17 -5.26 4.32 -7.59
C GLU A 17 -5.22 3.84 -6.12
N MET A 18 -5.27 4.78 -5.16
CA MET A 18 -5.28 4.50 -3.72
C MET A 18 -6.46 3.64 -3.28
N THR A 19 -7.66 3.89 -3.84
CA THR A 19 -8.87 3.11 -3.51
C THR A 19 -8.73 1.66 -3.97
N GLN A 20 -8.14 1.43 -5.15
CA GLN A 20 -7.86 0.10 -5.65
C GLN A 20 -6.76 -0.59 -4.84
N PHE A 21 -5.72 0.17 -4.49
CA PHE A 21 -4.61 -0.29 -3.65
C PHE A 21 -5.08 -0.75 -2.27
N LEU A 22 -5.92 0.04 -1.59
CA LEU A 22 -6.51 -0.32 -0.29
C LEU A 22 -7.35 -1.61 -0.38
N GLY A 23 -8.12 -1.77 -1.47
CA GLY A 23 -8.91 -2.98 -1.69
C GLY A 23 -8.05 -4.24 -1.86
N GLU A 24 -6.96 -4.15 -2.62
CA GLU A 24 -6.03 -5.27 -2.77
C GLU A 24 -5.20 -5.52 -1.48
N LEU A 25 -4.85 -4.46 -0.74
CA LEU A 25 -4.13 -4.58 0.53
C LEU A 25 -4.96 -5.29 1.59
N ASP A 26 -6.27 -5.02 1.65
CA ASP A 26 -7.19 -5.69 2.59
C ASP A 26 -7.27 -7.20 2.31
N VAL A 27 -7.28 -7.59 1.02
CA VAL A 27 -7.18 -9.00 0.60
C VAL A 27 -5.82 -9.60 1.00
N LEU A 28 -4.72 -8.85 0.86
CA LEU A 28 -3.39 -9.34 1.23
C LEU A 28 -3.26 -9.54 2.75
N VAL A 29 -3.74 -8.58 3.54
CA VAL A 29 -3.81 -8.65 5.00
C VAL A 29 -4.63 -9.85 5.46
N ALA A 30 -5.78 -10.10 4.82
CA ALA A 30 -6.61 -11.27 5.13
C ALA A 30 -5.92 -12.61 4.84
N ASN A 31 -4.95 -12.64 3.93
CA ASN A 31 -4.20 -13.84 3.55
C ASN A 31 -2.84 -13.96 4.26
N VAL A 32 -2.38 -12.93 4.97
CA VAL A 32 -1.08 -12.97 5.65
C VAL A 32 -1.18 -13.77 6.93
N GLN A 33 -0.41 -14.85 7.04
CA GLN A 33 -0.36 -15.67 8.27
C GLN A 33 0.79 -15.27 9.19
N ASN A 34 1.69 -14.42 8.69
CA ASN A 34 2.85 -13.94 9.42
C ASN A 34 2.50 -12.64 10.14
N VAL A 35 2.64 -12.66 11.47
CA VAL A 35 2.37 -11.50 12.34
C VAL A 35 3.25 -10.29 11.98
N GLY A 36 4.51 -10.54 11.58
CA GLY A 36 5.43 -9.47 11.18
C GLY A 36 5.02 -8.77 9.89
N GLU A 37 4.62 -9.53 8.87
CA GLU A 37 4.10 -8.96 7.62
C GLU A 37 2.76 -8.25 7.83
N GLY A 38 1.91 -8.78 8.72
CA GLY A 38 0.65 -8.12 9.09
C GLY A 38 0.84 -6.72 9.67
N GLN A 39 1.84 -6.53 10.55
CA GLN A 39 2.15 -5.21 11.11
C GLN A 39 2.65 -4.21 10.06
N VAL A 40 3.45 -4.68 9.11
CA VAL A 40 3.94 -3.84 8.01
C VAL A 40 2.79 -3.44 7.08
N LEU A 41 1.91 -4.39 6.74
CA LEU A 41 0.74 -4.11 5.92
C LEU A 41 -0.24 -3.17 6.62
N ASP A 42 -0.47 -3.30 7.92
CA ASP A 42 -1.32 -2.40 8.69
C ASP A 42 -0.76 -0.96 8.73
N ALA A 43 0.57 -0.82 8.86
CA ALA A 43 1.23 0.48 8.76
C ALA A 43 1.09 1.11 7.35
N ILE A 44 1.23 0.31 6.29
CA ILE A 44 1.04 0.75 4.91
C ILE A 44 -0.42 1.15 4.67
N ARG A 45 -1.37 0.39 5.22
CA ARG A 45 -2.80 0.71 5.18
C ARG A 45 -3.08 2.09 5.79
N GLY A 46 -2.57 2.33 7.00
CA GLY A 46 -2.75 3.62 7.68
C GLY A 46 -2.15 4.79 6.90
N LEU A 47 -1.04 4.59 6.19
CA LEU A 47 -0.47 5.60 5.29
C LEU A 47 -1.34 5.81 4.05
N ALA A 48 -1.83 4.74 3.42
CA ALA A 48 -2.69 4.83 2.24
C ALA A 48 -4.05 5.47 2.54
N GLU A 49 -4.66 5.17 3.70
CA GLU A 49 -5.88 5.83 4.15
C GLU A 49 -5.65 7.34 4.38
N ARG A 50 -4.50 7.74 4.93
CA ARG A 50 -4.14 9.16 5.07
C ARG A 50 -3.93 9.84 3.72
N CYS A 51 -3.28 9.17 2.78
CA CYS A 51 -3.12 9.70 1.42
C CYS A 51 -4.43 9.75 0.62
N LEU A 52 -5.44 8.95 0.99
CA LEU A 52 -6.78 9.05 0.41
C LEU A 52 -7.52 10.32 0.91
N VAL A 53 -7.37 10.65 2.21
CA VAL A 53 -7.99 11.82 2.82
C VAL A 53 -7.34 13.12 2.38
N ASP A 54 -6.03 13.09 2.18
CA ASP A 54 -5.22 14.29 1.96
C ASP A 54 -4.60 14.24 0.54
N SER A 55 -5.21 14.95 -0.40
CA SER A 55 -4.90 14.84 -1.83
C SER A 55 -3.53 15.40 -2.23
N ASP A 56 -2.85 16.10 -1.32
CA ASP A 56 -1.52 16.68 -1.55
C ASP A 56 -0.39 15.67 -1.28
N VAL A 57 -0.67 14.64 -0.47
CA VAL A 57 0.32 13.59 -0.14
C VAL A 57 0.18 12.39 -1.06
N ARG A 58 1.33 11.96 -1.58
CA ARG A 58 1.44 10.77 -2.44
C ARG A 58 2.15 9.67 -1.70
N LEU A 59 1.67 8.45 -1.90
CA LEU A 59 2.31 7.28 -1.34
C LEU A 59 3.29 6.71 -2.36
N ARG A 60 4.56 6.57 -1.95
CA ARG A 60 5.64 6.08 -2.79
C ARG A 60 6.29 4.87 -2.14
N PHE A 61 6.24 3.75 -2.84
CA PHE A 61 7.02 2.57 -2.51
C PHE A 61 8.38 2.69 -3.19
N VAL A 62 9.45 2.58 -2.41
CA VAL A 62 10.83 2.59 -2.89
C VAL A 62 11.41 1.25 -2.52
N GLY A 63 11.68 0.43 -3.54
CA GLY A 63 12.52 -0.75 -3.43
C GLY A 63 14.00 -0.40 -3.24
N ASP A 64 14.78 -1.30 -2.64
CA ASP A 64 16.23 -1.15 -2.38
C ASP A 64 17.06 -1.93 -3.42
#